data_AF-A0A177BWJ9-F1
#
_entry.id   AF-A0A177BWJ9-F1
#
_cell.length_a   1.000
_cell.length_b   1.000
_cell.length_c   1.000
_cell.angle_alpha   90.00
_cell.angle_beta   90.00
_cell.angle_gamma   90.00
#
_symmetry.space_group_name_H-M   'P 1'
#
loop_
_entity.id
_entity.type
_entity.pdbx_description
1 polymer ?
#
loop_
_entity_poly.entity_id
_entity_poly.type
_entity_poly.pdbx_seq_one_letter_code
_entity_poly.pdbx_strand_id
1 'polypeptide(L)'
;MTKLLTAVACMQAVEAGIVRLDEPISKILPEVGKYGILTRFDDEKNESVYMQQKTPVTLRPLLAKWGASRGELPWTGPTVEHKATLPLLFEPSTSFRYSGGFDWAGNLMERFTRNTFEQFMIEGIFEPLGIKNITFYPDRRPGVSNHLATVSMLSETGEGLAAHAATFDPLFGGKDCLDCGGAYVSASDYFKFLHAVPRRDSRMLKPESYDELSRLG
;
A
#
# COMPACT_ATOMS: atom_id res chain seq x y z
N MET A 1 -5.66 -2.41 -7.05
CA MET A 1 -6.31 -1.15 -7.49
C MET A 1 -5.72 0.04 -6.76
N THR A 2 -5.72 0.04 -5.43
CA THR A 2 -5.13 1.11 -4.60
C THR A 2 -3.72 1.56 -4.97
N LYS A 3 -2.82 0.63 -5.32
CA LYS A 3 -1.42 0.96 -5.64
C LYS A 3 -1.24 2.03 -6.71
N LEU A 4 -2.10 2.07 -7.73
CA LEU A 4 -2.01 3.10 -8.76
C LEU A 4 -2.45 4.48 -8.24
N LEU A 5 -3.49 4.53 -7.39
CA LEU A 5 -3.90 5.75 -6.69
C LEU A 5 -2.75 6.26 -5.81
N THR A 6 -2.15 5.38 -5.00
CA THR A 6 -1.01 5.71 -4.15
C THR A 6 0.19 6.20 -4.98
N ALA A 7 0.49 5.56 -6.12
CA ALA A 7 1.58 5.98 -6.99
C ALA A 7 1.37 7.40 -7.53
N VAL A 8 0.16 7.72 -8.03
CA VAL A 8 -0.18 9.06 -8.51
C VAL A 8 -0.08 10.09 -7.37
N ALA A 9 -0.62 9.78 -6.19
CA ALA A 9 -0.52 10.64 -5.01
C ALA A 9 0.94 10.87 -4.57
N CYS A 10 1.79 9.84 -4.60
CA CYS A 10 3.22 10.01 -4.32
C CYS A 10 3.89 10.95 -5.34
N MET A 11 3.54 10.86 -6.62
CA MET A 11 4.06 11.80 -7.63
C MET A 11 3.56 13.23 -7.40
N GLN A 12 2.33 13.44 -6.93
CA GLN A 12 1.85 14.76 -6.54
C GLN A 12 2.67 15.34 -5.38
N ALA A 13 3.04 14.49 -4.42
CA ALA A 13 3.91 14.90 -3.31
C ALA A 13 5.33 15.25 -3.79
N VAL A 14 5.85 14.53 -4.79
CA VAL A 14 7.12 14.87 -5.45
C VAL A 14 7.04 16.21 -6.17
N GLU A 15 5.98 16.46 -6.93
CA GLU A 15 5.77 17.76 -7.60
C GLU A 15 5.65 18.94 -6.63
N ALA A 16 5.01 18.71 -5.49
CA ALA A 16 4.87 19.69 -4.42
C ALA A 16 6.16 19.87 -3.60
N GLY A 17 7.21 19.09 -3.88
CA GLY A 17 8.48 19.13 -3.16
C GLY A 17 8.38 18.64 -1.71
N ILE A 18 7.32 17.91 -1.35
CA ILE A 18 7.11 17.34 -0.01
C ILE A 18 8.08 16.18 0.22
N VAL A 19 8.28 15.36 -0.81
CA VAL A 19 9.16 14.19 -0.79
C VAL A 19 10.03 14.13 -2.04
N ARG A 20 11.17 13.45 -1.95
CA ARG A 20 12.00 13.12 -3.11
C ARG A 20 12.12 11.60 -3.25
N LEU A 21 12.07 11.09 -4.47
CA LEU A 21 12.09 9.65 -4.74
C LEU A 21 13.35 8.95 -4.20
N ASP A 22 14.50 9.64 -4.26
CA ASP A 22 15.80 9.09 -3.84
C ASP A 22 16.20 9.47 -2.40
N GLU A 23 15.31 10.09 -1.63
CA GLU A 23 15.62 10.51 -0.26
C GLU A 23 15.59 9.31 0.71
N PRO A 24 16.62 9.13 1.56
CA PRO A 24 16.60 8.11 2.60
C PRO A 24 15.45 8.32 3.61
N ILE A 25 14.47 7.43 3.60
CA ILE A 25 13.28 7.53 4.47
C ILE A 25 13.52 7.12 5.93
N SER A 26 14.69 6.53 6.24
CA SER A 26 15.03 6.01 7.58
C SER A 26 14.93 7.02 8.72
N LYS A 27 15.06 8.31 8.46
CA LYS A 27 14.90 9.36 9.49
C LYS A 27 13.43 9.56 9.90
N ILE A 28 12.51 9.24 9.00
CA ILE A 28 11.07 9.54 9.13
C ILE A 28 10.29 8.26 9.41
N LEU A 29 10.73 7.16 8.80
CA LEU A 29 10.27 5.80 9.01
C LEU A 29 11.43 4.94 9.55
N PRO A 30 11.88 5.14 10.80
CA PRO A 30 12.95 4.34 11.40
C PRO A 30 12.61 2.85 11.49
N GLU A 31 11.33 2.50 11.37
CA GLU A 31 10.82 1.14 11.40
C GLU A 31 11.18 0.39 10.10
N VAL A 32 11.29 1.11 8.99
CA VAL A 32 11.61 0.54 7.69
C VAL A 32 13.07 0.11 7.63
N GLY A 33 13.30 -1.19 7.47
CA GLY A 33 14.65 -1.78 7.46
C GLY A 33 15.27 -1.96 8.85
N LYS A 34 14.50 -1.80 9.93
CA LYS A 34 15.01 -1.95 11.32
C LYS A 34 15.66 -3.30 11.61
N TYR A 35 15.23 -4.36 10.90
CA TYR A 35 15.74 -5.71 11.05
C TYR A 35 16.91 -6.05 10.10
N GLY A 36 17.22 -5.19 9.14
CA GLY A 36 18.19 -5.49 8.09
C GLY A 36 17.72 -6.56 7.10
N ILE A 37 18.68 -7.22 6.45
CA ILE A 37 18.49 -8.23 5.41
C ILE A 37 18.48 -9.61 6.05
N LEU A 38 17.39 -10.35 5.91
CA LEU A 38 17.29 -11.76 6.28
C LEU A 38 18.15 -12.60 5.33
N THR A 39 19.13 -13.31 5.89
CA THR A 39 20.10 -14.10 5.10
C THR A 39 19.83 -15.61 5.17
N ARG A 40 19.47 -16.12 6.34
CA ARG A 40 19.15 -17.55 6.55
C ARG A 40 18.28 -17.75 7.80
N PHE A 41 17.75 -18.96 7.92
CA PHE A 41 17.14 -19.47 9.14
C PHE A 41 18.10 -20.48 9.77
N ASP A 42 18.26 -20.42 11.09
CA ASP A 42 18.93 -21.41 11.91
C ASP A 42 17.86 -22.35 12.47
N ASP A 43 17.68 -23.51 11.81
CA ASP A 43 16.62 -24.46 12.15
C ASP A 43 16.84 -25.13 13.51
N GLU A 44 18.09 -25.21 13.98
CA GLU A 44 18.41 -25.79 15.29
C GLU A 44 18.00 -24.86 16.43
N LYS A 45 18.13 -23.55 16.21
CA LYS A 45 17.73 -22.52 17.19
C LYS A 45 16.34 -21.98 16.97
N ASN A 46 15.71 -22.33 15.85
CA ASN A 46 14.47 -21.71 15.39
C ASN A 46 14.58 -20.18 15.31
N GLU A 47 15.72 -19.69 14.82
CA GLU A 47 16.07 -18.26 14.79
C GLU A 47 16.33 -17.77 13.36
N SER A 48 16.08 -16.48 13.13
CA SER A 48 16.39 -15.80 11.86
C SER A 48 17.74 -15.08 11.95
N VAL A 49 18.57 -15.18 10.92
CA VAL A 49 19.89 -14.53 10.86
C VAL A 49 19.87 -13.35 9.89
N TYR A 50 20.32 -12.18 10.36
CA TYR A 50 20.29 -10.92 9.60
C TYR A 50 21.68 -10.37 9.30
N MET A 51 21.76 -9.54 8.26
CA MET A 51 22.89 -8.66 7.98
C MET A 51 22.38 -7.22 7.84
N GLN A 52 23.15 -6.24 8.32
CA GLN A 52 22.80 -4.84 8.11
C GLN A 52 22.91 -4.49 6.62
N GLN A 53 21.86 -3.87 6.08
CA GLN A 53 21.86 -3.30 4.74
C GLN A 53 22.90 -2.18 4.61
N LYS A 54 23.60 -2.15 3.49
CA LYS A 54 24.62 -1.13 3.20
C LYS A 54 24.02 0.12 2.57
N THR A 55 22.89 -0.03 1.85
CA THR A 55 22.18 1.08 1.23
C THR A 55 20.91 1.43 2.02
N PRO A 56 20.51 2.71 2.06
CA PRO A 56 19.23 3.11 2.65
C PRO A 56 18.06 2.41 1.96
N VAL A 57 17.03 2.06 2.73
CA VAL A 57 15.84 1.41 2.18
C VAL A 57 15.08 2.38 1.29
N THR A 58 14.74 1.89 0.10
CA THR A 58 13.88 2.53 -0.90
C THR A 58 12.63 1.65 -1.13
N LEU A 59 11.61 2.15 -1.83
CA LEU A 59 10.23 1.63 -1.86
C LEU A 59 9.97 0.18 -2.40
N ARG A 60 10.94 -0.76 -2.46
CA ARG A 60 10.77 -2.11 -3.07
C ARG A 60 11.00 -3.27 -2.07
N PRO A 61 10.06 -4.22 -1.89
CA PRO A 61 10.30 -5.32 -0.89
C PRO A 61 9.76 -6.75 -1.20
N LEU A 62 10.25 -7.84 -0.55
CA LEU A 62 9.82 -9.29 -0.61
C LEU A 62 9.63 -9.92 0.82
N LEU A 63 8.58 -10.72 1.23
CA LEU A 63 8.36 -10.98 2.72
C LEU A 63 7.78 -12.32 3.32
N ALA A 64 7.40 -13.37 2.58
CA ALA A 64 6.50 -14.42 3.15
C ALA A 64 7.04 -15.37 4.28
N LYS A 65 8.34 -15.75 4.33
CA LYS A 65 8.82 -16.79 5.29
C LYS A 65 9.13 -16.27 6.71
N TRP A 66 9.31 -14.96 6.87
CA TRP A 66 9.79 -14.38 8.12
C TRP A 66 8.70 -14.30 9.21
N GLY A 67 7.46 -14.01 8.84
CA GLY A 67 6.34 -13.92 9.81
C GLY A 67 6.14 -15.23 10.58
N ALA A 68 6.20 -16.37 9.88
CA ALA A 68 6.01 -17.69 10.47
C ALA A 68 7.00 -18.01 11.61
N SER A 69 8.25 -17.54 11.51
CA SER A 69 9.27 -17.78 12.56
C SER A 69 8.99 -17.08 13.89
N ARG A 70 8.10 -16.08 13.91
CA ARG A 70 7.74 -15.31 15.11
C ARG A 70 6.33 -15.59 15.61
N GLY A 71 5.68 -16.64 15.08
CA GLY A 71 4.27 -16.92 15.34
C GLY A 71 3.33 -15.83 14.83
N GLU A 72 3.82 -14.94 13.95
CA GLU A 72 3.04 -13.86 13.38
C GLU A 72 2.42 -14.33 12.07
N LEU A 73 1.09 -14.23 11.98
CA LEU A 73 0.38 -14.42 10.73
C LEU A 73 0.67 -13.23 9.80
N PRO A 74 1.04 -13.46 8.52
CA PRO A 74 1.28 -12.38 7.59
C PRO A 74 0.07 -11.45 7.54
N TRP A 75 0.31 -10.13 7.44
CA TRP A 75 -0.74 -9.15 7.17
C TRP A 75 -1.82 -9.02 8.26
N THR A 76 -1.52 -9.39 9.51
CA THR A 76 -2.45 -9.22 10.64
C THR A 76 -2.09 -8.00 11.50
N GLY A 77 -3.03 -7.51 12.30
CA GLY A 77 -2.84 -6.35 13.19
C GLY A 77 -3.40 -5.03 12.65
N PRO A 78 -3.47 -3.97 13.50
CA PRO A 78 -4.25 -2.78 13.20
C PRO A 78 -3.54 -1.73 12.32
N THR A 79 -2.21 -1.67 12.31
CA THR A 79 -1.47 -0.57 11.66
C THR A 79 -0.59 -1.03 10.50
N VAL A 80 -0.15 -0.08 9.68
CA VAL A 80 0.88 -0.31 8.65
C VAL A 80 2.13 -0.93 9.28
N GLU A 81 2.53 -0.47 10.47
CA GLU A 81 3.69 -1.03 11.17
C GLU A 81 3.50 -2.53 11.47
N HIS A 82 2.35 -2.94 12.00
CA HIS A 82 2.07 -4.36 12.27
C HIS A 82 2.07 -5.19 11.00
N LYS A 83 1.48 -4.66 9.92
CA LYS A 83 1.29 -5.41 8.67
C LYS A 83 2.51 -5.42 7.74
N ALA A 84 3.37 -4.41 7.83
CA ALA A 84 4.41 -4.12 6.83
C ALA A 84 5.84 -3.97 7.40
N THR A 85 6.05 -4.01 8.73
CA THR A 85 7.42 -3.97 9.32
C THR A 85 8.07 -5.33 9.30
N LEU A 86 8.62 -5.69 8.15
CA LEU A 86 9.24 -6.98 7.92
C LEU A 86 10.70 -6.75 7.39
N PRO A 87 11.64 -7.70 7.54
CA PRO A 87 13.04 -7.53 7.15
C PRO A 87 13.18 -7.49 5.64
N LEU A 88 14.28 -6.91 5.17
CA LEU A 88 14.65 -6.93 3.77
C LEU A 88 15.07 -8.36 3.38
N LEU A 89 14.94 -8.73 2.11
CA LEU A 89 15.46 -10.02 1.60
C LEU A 89 16.68 -9.87 0.69
N PHE A 90 16.99 -8.63 0.33
CA PHE A 90 18.14 -8.26 -0.48
C PHE A 90 18.49 -6.80 -0.18
N GLU A 91 19.66 -6.37 -0.63
CA GLU A 91 20.04 -4.95 -0.56
C GLU A 91 19.02 -4.10 -1.33
N PRO A 92 18.62 -2.93 -0.77
CA PRO A 92 17.75 -2.00 -1.48
C PRO A 92 18.24 -1.73 -2.91
N SER A 93 17.28 -1.70 -3.84
CA SER A 93 17.51 -1.48 -5.27
C SER A 93 18.25 -2.59 -6.04
N THR A 94 18.60 -3.73 -5.43
CA THR A 94 19.27 -4.83 -6.18
C THR A 94 18.33 -5.91 -6.71
N SER A 95 17.05 -5.91 -6.32
CA SER A 95 16.04 -6.91 -6.70
C SER A 95 14.60 -6.44 -6.41
N PHE A 96 13.58 -7.23 -6.74
CA PHE A 96 12.16 -6.87 -6.61
C PHE A 96 11.27 -8.01 -6.04
N ARG A 97 10.31 -7.69 -5.15
CA ARG A 97 9.02 -8.41 -4.96
C ARG A 97 7.91 -7.39 -4.86
N TYR A 98 6.73 -7.97 -4.93
CA TYR A 98 5.54 -7.48 -4.30
C TYR A 98 5.53 -7.59 -2.75
N SER A 99 5.09 -6.52 -2.07
CA SER A 99 4.86 -6.47 -0.61
C SER A 99 4.23 -5.12 -0.19
N GLY A 100 4.24 -4.81 1.12
CA GLY A 100 3.66 -3.61 1.74
C GLY A 100 4.40 -2.28 1.51
N GLY A 101 5.23 -2.17 0.47
CA GLY A 101 5.98 -0.94 0.18
C GLY A 101 5.08 0.27 -0.07
N PHE A 102 3.91 0.06 -0.66
CA PHE A 102 2.92 1.13 -0.86
C PHE A 102 2.24 1.57 0.44
N ASP A 103 2.05 0.68 1.43
CA ASP A 103 1.53 1.09 2.75
C ASP A 103 2.53 1.99 3.48
N TRP A 104 3.82 1.70 3.36
CA TRP A 104 4.88 2.58 3.86
C TRP A 104 4.92 3.91 3.12
N ALA A 105 4.68 3.92 1.80
CA ALA A 105 4.58 5.17 1.03
C ALA A 105 3.41 6.04 1.53
N GLY A 106 2.24 5.44 1.77
CA GLY A 106 1.11 6.13 2.39
C GLY A 106 1.43 6.63 3.79
N ASN A 107 1.99 5.78 4.66
CA ASN A 107 2.37 6.17 6.02
C ASN A 107 3.41 7.31 6.04
N LEU A 108 4.38 7.28 5.12
CA LEU A 108 5.35 8.36 4.95
C LEU A 108 4.63 9.69 4.64
N MET A 109 3.67 9.64 3.72
CA MET A 109 2.88 10.81 3.32
C MET A 109 2.04 11.36 4.46
N GLU A 110 1.44 10.50 5.29
CA GLU A 110 0.72 10.94 6.50
C GLU A 110 1.65 11.64 7.48
N ARG A 111 2.86 11.11 7.69
CA ARG A 111 3.86 11.73 8.59
C ARG A 111 4.31 13.10 8.09
N PHE A 112 4.47 13.28 6.78
CA PHE A 112 4.87 14.57 6.19
C PHE A 112 3.76 15.61 6.18
N THR A 113 2.55 15.20 5.80
CA THR A 113 1.42 16.13 5.60
C THR A 113 0.64 16.41 6.86
N ARG A 114 0.79 15.58 7.91
CA ARG A 114 -0.04 15.58 9.13
C ARG A 114 -1.55 15.43 8.86
N ASN A 115 -1.91 14.97 7.67
CA ASN A 115 -3.25 14.60 7.25
C ASN A 115 -3.29 13.09 6.98
N THR A 116 -4.49 12.52 6.92
CA THR A 116 -4.62 11.13 6.44
C THR A 116 -4.27 11.07 4.96
N PHE A 117 -3.76 9.94 4.51
CA PHE A 117 -3.38 9.80 3.11
C PHE A 117 -4.61 9.77 2.20
N GLU A 118 -5.76 9.31 2.72
CA GLU A 118 -7.06 9.48 2.07
C GLU A 118 -7.35 10.96 1.79
N GLN A 119 -7.12 11.86 2.75
CA GLN A 119 -7.39 13.30 2.55
C GLN A 119 -6.52 13.89 1.44
N PHE A 120 -5.25 13.47 1.38
CA PHE A 120 -4.36 13.86 0.30
C PHE A 120 -4.87 13.38 -1.07
N MET A 121 -5.38 12.14 -1.17
CA MET A 121 -6.01 11.64 -2.40
C MET A 121 -7.34 12.35 -2.71
N ILE A 122 -8.11 12.74 -1.70
CA ILE A 122 -9.36 13.49 -1.90
C ILE A 122 -9.05 14.79 -2.64
N GLU A 123 -8.13 15.59 -2.11
CA GLU A 123 -7.78 16.91 -2.65
C GLU A 123 -7.08 16.80 -4.01
N GLY A 124 -6.12 15.87 -4.13
CA GLY A 124 -5.27 15.75 -5.32
C GLY A 124 -5.89 14.96 -6.47
N ILE A 125 -6.76 13.97 -6.19
CA ILE A 125 -7.24 13.02 -7.19
C ILE A 125 -8.77 13.01 -7.27
N PHE A 126 -9.45 12.89 -6.13
CA PHE A 126 -10.88 12.61 -6.15
C PHE A 126 -11.71 13.84 -6.50
N GLU A 127 -11.47 14.97 -5.84
CA GLU A 127 -12.17 16.23 -6.12
C GLU A 127 -11.95 16.71 -7.56
N PRO A 128 -10.72 16.74 -8.11
CA PRO A 128 -10.48 17.19 -9.48
C PRO A 128 -11.16 16.31 -10.54
N LEU A 129 -11.38 15.03 -10.25
CA LEU A 129 -12.05 14.08 -11.13
C LEU A 129 -13.55 13.91 -10.83
N GLY A 130 -14.08 14.57 -9.80
CA GLY A 130 -15.47 14.41 -9.37
C GLY A 130 -15.80 12.99 -8.91
N ILE A 131 -14.83 12.31 -8.27
CA ILE A 131 -14.97 11.01 -7.63
C ILE A 131 -15.56 11.21 -6.23
N LYS A 132 -16.56 10.39 -5.87
CA LYS A 132 -17.27 10.53 -4.59
C LYS A 132 -17.27 9.24 -3.75
N ASN A 133 -17.13 8.09 -4.40
CA ASN A 133 -17.31 6.78 -3.79
C ASN A 133 -16.02 5.95 -3.85
N ILE A 134 -14.92 6.57 -3.44
CA ILE A 134 -13.66 5.89 -3.12
C ILE A 134 -13.27 6.30 -1.70
N THR A 135 -13.01 5.34 -0.81
CA THR A 135 -12.63 5.61 0.58
C THR A 135 -11.85 4.45 1.18
N PHE A 136 -10.94 4.75 2.12
CA PHE A 136 -10.27 3.77 2.98
C PHE A 136 -11.02 3.55 4.29
N TYR A 137 -12.03 4.37 4.58
CA TYR A 137 -12.80 4.33 5.82
C TYR A 137 -14.31 4.28 5.53
N PRO A 138 -14.84 3.16 5.02
CA PRO A 138 -16.24 3.04 4.62
C PRO A 138 -17.21 3.34 5.78
N ASP A 139 -16.86 2.97 7.00
CA ASP A 139 -17.67 3.24 8.21
C ASP A 139 -17.88 4.74 8.48
N ARG A 140 -16.98 5.59 7.97
CA ARG A 140 -17.07 7.06 8.06
C ARG A 140 -17.85 7.66 6.88
N ARG A 141 -18.30 6.83 5.94
CA ARG A 141 -18.95 7.23 4.68
C ARG A 141 -20.25 6.44 4.49
N PRO A 142 -21.39 6.87 5.09
CA PRO A 142 -22.67 6.19 4.97
C PRO A 142 -23.11 5.91 3.52
N GLY A 143 -22.79 6.82 2.60
CA GLY A 143 -23.05 6.65 1.17
C GLY A 143 -22.28 5.49 0.52
N VAL A 144 -21.14 5.08 1.08
CA VAL A 144 -20.37 3.92 0.63
C VAL A 144 -20.76 2.68 1.42
N SER A 145 -20.82 2.76 2.76
CA SER A 145 -21.12 1.60 3.62
C SER A 145 -22.44 0.93 3.27
N ASN A 146 -23.45 1.71 2.88
CA ASN A 146 -24.78 1.20 2.51
C ASN A 146 -24.83 0.51 1.13
N HIS A 147 -23.76 0.59 0.34
CA HIS A 147 -23.68 0.04 -1.01
C HIS A 147 -22.49 -0.92 -1.19
N LEU A 148 -21.94 -1.44 -0.08
CA LEU A 148 -20.87 -2.41 -0.13
C LEU A 148 -21.35 -3.73 -0.70
N ALA A 149 -20.61 -4.25 -1.68
CA ALA A 149 -20.82 -5.60 -2.18
C ALA A 149 -20.31 -6.62 -1.16
N THR A 150 -21.11 -7.65 -0.91
CA THR A 150 -20.70 -8.79 -0.09
C THR A 150 -19.66 -9.63 -0.81
N VAL A 151 -18.57 -9.98 -0.12
CA VAL A 151 -17.60 -10.95 -0.65
C VAL A 151 -18.26 -12.32 -0.77
N SER A 152 -18.05 -12.99 -1.88
CA SER A 152 -18.49 -14.37 -2.09
C SER A 152 -17.28 -15.26 -2.36
N MET A 153 -17.24 -16.44 -1.74
CA MET A 153 -16.17 -17.42 -1.92
C MET A 153 -16.68 -18.64 -2.68
N LEU A 154 -15.89 -19.09 -3.66
CA LEU A 154 -16.14 -20.37 -4.33
C LEU A 154 -15.74 -21.52 -3.41
N SER A 155 -16.37 -22.69 -3.62
CA SER A 155 -15.92 -23.93 -2.98
C SER A 155 -14.49 -24.28 -3.42
N GLU A 156 -13.75 -25.02 -2.59
CA GLU A 156 -12.40 -25.47 -2.92
C GLU A 156 -12.34 -26.33 -4.19
N THR A 157 -13.44 -27.03 -4.50
CA THR A 157 -13.58 -27.85 -5.72
C THR A 157 -13.98 -27.02 -6.94
N GLY A 158 -14.35 -25.75 -6.77
CA GLY A 158 -14.90 -24.90 -7.83
C GLY A 158 -16.32 -25.27 -8.26
N GLU A 159 -16.94 -26.27 -7.63
CA GLU A 159 -18.29 -26.73 -7.92
C GLU A 159 -19.32 -26.06 -6.99
N GLY A 160 -20.43 -25.59 -7.56
CA GLY A 160 -21.54 -24.97 -6.82
C GLY A 160 -21.55 -23.44 -6.83
N LEU A 161 -22.57 -22.86 -6.20
CA LEU A 161 -22.71 -21.41 -6.08
C LEU A 161 -21.73 -20.85 -5.06
N ALA A 162 -21.19 -19.66 -5.33
CA ALA A 162 -20.36 -18.96 -4.37
C ALA A 162 -21.15 -18.67 -3.08
N ALA A 163 -20.56 -18.97 -1.93
CA ALA A 163 -21.15 -18.71 -0.63
C ALA A 163 -20.85 -17.28 -0.19
N HIS A 164 -21.84 -16.59 0.36
CA HIS A 164 -21.65 -15.25 0.93
C HIS A 164 -20.77 -15.31 2.18
N ALA A 165 -19.69 -14.54 2.16
CA ALA A 165 -18.75 -14.36 3.26
C ALA A 165 -18.97 -12.99 3.92
N ALA A 166 -20.18 -12.75 4.43
CA ALA A 166 -20.58 -11.44 4.95
C ALA A 166 -19.76 -10.96 6.17
N THR A 167 -19.14 -11.88 6.90
CA THR A 167 -18.28 -11.57 8.06
C THR A 167 -16.79 -11.52 7.72
N PHE A 168 -16.42 -11.73 6.46
CA PHE A 168 -15.02 -11.69 6.04
C PHE A 168 -14.52 -10.24 6.07
N ASP A 169 -13.52 -9.99 6.92
CA ASP A 169 -12.81 -8.72 6.96
C ASP A 169 -11.59 -8.78 6.03
N PRO A 170 -11.62 -8.11 4.86
CA PRO A 170 -10.50 -8.10 3.93
C PRO A 170 -9.26 -7.39 4.47
N LEU A 171 -9.39 -6.60 5.54
CA LEU A 171 -8.29 -5.85 6.15
C LEU A 171 -7.64 -6.60 7.31
N PHE A 172 -8.19 -7.75 7.73
CA PHE A 172 -7.68 -8.55 8.85
C PHE A 172 -7.36 -7.69 10.09
N GLY A 173 -8.34 -6.89 10.52
CA GLY A 173 -8.24 -5.97 11.66
C GLY A 173 -7.56 -4.63 11.37
N GLY A 174 -7.23 -4.34 10.11
CA GLY A 174 -6.59 -3.08 9.71
C GLY A 174 -7.44 -1.84 10.03
N LYS A 175 -6.79 -0.78 10.52
CA LYS A 175 -7.40 0.50 10.90
C LYS A 175 -6.74 1.70 10.24
N ASP A 176 -5.51 1.57 9.76
CA ASP A 176 -4.81 2.62 9.01
C ASP A 176 -5.30 2.70 7.55
N CYS A 177 -4.85 3.74 6.84
CA CYS A 177 -4.95 3.82 5.39
C CYS A 177 -4.00 2.76 4.77
N LEU A 178 -4.53 1.58 4.41
CA LEU A 178 -3.72 0.48 3.87
C LEU A 178 -3.65 0.53 2.34
N ASP A 179 -2.69 1.27 1.81
CA ASP A 179 -2.49 1.48 0.38
C ASP A 179 -2.24 0.22 -0.47
N CYS A 180 -1.93 -0.92 0.13
CA CYS A 180 -1.80 -2.17 -0.61
C CYS A 180 -3.12 -2.90 -0.89
N GLY A 181 -4.25 -2.47 -0.33
CA GLY A 181 -5.55 -3.11 -0.61
C GLY A 181 -6.76 -2.59 0.18
N GLY A 182 -6.64 -1.46 0.88
CA GLY A 182 -7.62 -0.99 1.86
C GLY A 182 -8.73 -0.09 1.34
N ALA A 183 -8.68 0.36 0.08
CA ALA A 183 -9.72 1.23 -0.45
C ALA A 183 -10.92 0.43 -0.97
N TYR A 184 -12.10 0.91 -0.60
CA TYR A 184 -13.38 0.53 -1.15
C TYR A 184 -13.70 1.47 -2.30
N VAL A 185 -14.07 0.91 -3.45
CA VAL A 185 -14.22 1.66 -4.70
C VAL A 185 -15.53 1.30 -5.40
N SER A 186 -16.23 2.30 -5.93
CA SER A 186 -17.21 2.05 -6.97
C SER A 186 -16.52 1.89 -8.33
N ALA A 187 -17.00 0.95 -9.15
CA ALA A 187 -16.42 0.72 -10.47
C ALA A 187 -16.50 1.96 -11.37
N SER A 188 -17.60 2.71 -11.29
CA SER A 188 -17.83 3.93 -12.07
C SER A 188 -16.85 5.05 -11.71
N ASP A 189 -16.60 5.29 -10.42
CA ASP A 189 -15.64 6.31 -10.01
C ASP A 189 -14.19 5.88 -10.26
N TYR A 190 -13.88 4.59 -10.04
CA TYR A 190 -12.55 4.08 -10.37
C TYR A 190 -12.26 4.16 -11.88
N PHE A 191 -13.29 4.00 -12.72
CA PHE A 191 -13.16 4.19 -14.17
C PHE A 191 -12.81 5.64 -14.54
N LYS A 192 -13.33 6.66 -13.82
CA LYS A 192 -12.92 8.06 -14.04
C LYS A 192 -11.41 8.22 -13.85
N PHE A 193 -10.87 7.64 -12.78
CA PHE A 193 -9.43 7.63 -12.51
C PHE A 193 -8.64 6.87 -13.59
N LEU A 194 -9.05 5.64 -13.91
CA LEU A 194 -8.41 4.85 -14.97
C LEU A 194 -8.47 5.50 -16.35
N HIS A 195 -9.48 6.33 -16.62
CA HIS A 195 -9.62 7.07 -17.87
C HIS A 195 -8.69 8.29 -17.92
N ALA A 196 -8.43 8.91 -16.77
CA ALA A 196 -7.62 10.12 -16.63
C ALA A 196 -6.11 9.84 -16.68
N VAL A 197 -5.64 8.76 -16.05
CA VAL A 197 -4.21 8.38 -16.02
C VAL A 197 -3.58 8.23 -17.42
N PRO A 198 -4.09 7.38 -18.33
CA PRO A 198 -3.49 7.21 -19.66
C PRO A 198 -3.64 8.45 -20.55
N ARG A 199 -4.58 9.34 -20.23
CA ARG A 199 -4.74 10.64 -20.91
C ARG A 199 -3.80 11.71 -20.39
N ARG A 200 -2.99 11.40 -19.37
CA ARG A 200 -2.09 12.35 -18.71
C ARG A 200 -2.83 13.60 -18.27
N ASP A 201 -3.94 13.40 -17.58
CA ASP A 201 -4.84 14.48 -17.15
C ASP A 201 -4.11 15.49 -16.24
N SER A 202 -3.94 16.70 -16.75
CA SER A 202 -3.17 17.76 -16.09
C SER A 202 -3.78 18.25 -14.77
N ARG A 203 -5.01 17.82 -14.44
CA ARG A 203 -5.63 18.06 -13.13
C ARG A 203 -4.97 17.24 -12.02
N MET A 204 -4.30 16.13 -12.35
CA MET A 204 -3.65 15.27 -11.36
C MET A 204 -2.14 15.47 -11.32
N LEU A 205 -1.47 15.44 -12.46
CA LEU A 205 0.00 15.51 -12.54
C LEU A 205 0.43 16.32 -13.76
N LYS A 206 1.63 16.90 -13.69
CA LYS A 206 2.34 17.47 -14.83
C LYS A 206 2.81 16.37 -15.80
N PRO A 207 3.01 16.70 -17.09
CA PRO A 207 3.48 15.73 -18.07
C PRO A 207 4.76 14.99 -17.68
N GLU A 208 5.73 15.69 -17.08
CA GLU A 208 7.03 15.12 -16.69
C GLU A 208 6.88 14.08 -15.58
N SER A 209 5.92 14.27 -14.68
CA SER A 209 5.62 13.31 -13.62
C SER A 209 4.91 12.07 -14.13
N TYR A 210 4.10 12.20 -15.19
CA TYR A 210 3.56 11.03 -15.89
C TYR A 210 4.66 10.23 -16.60
N ASP A 211 5.65 10.92 -17.18
CA ASP A 211 6.81 10.24 -17.76
C ASP A 211 7.58 9.46 -16.69
N GLU A 212 7.84 10.08 -15.54
CA GLU A 212 8.52 9.40 -14.43
C GLU A 212 7.69 8.24 -13.86
N LEU A 213 6.37 8.42 -13.69
CA LEU A 213 5.45 7.36 -13.26
C LEU A 213 5.52 6.13 -14.19
N SER A 214 5.66 6.36 -15.50
CA SER A 214 5.75 5.28 -16.50
C SER A 214 7.10 4.56 -16.54
N ARG A 215 8.17 5.18 -16.02
CA ARG A 215 9.49 4.54 -15.89
C ARG A 215 9.59 3.58 -14.69
N LEU A 216 8.71 3.74 -13.71
CA LEU A 216 8.73 2.96 -12.48
C LEU A 216 8.04 1.59 -12.61
N GLY A 217 7.33 1.35 -13.72
CA GLY A 217 6.58 0.13 -14.05
C GLY A 217 7.39 -0.98 -14.69
#